data_AF-A0A960HVI5-F1
#
_entry.id   AF-A0A960HVI5-F1
#
_cell.length_a   1.000
_cell.length_b   1.000
_cell.length_c   1.000
_cell.angle_alpha   90.00
_cell.angle_beta   90.00
_cell.angle_gamma   90.00
#
_symmetry.space_group_name_H-M   'P 1'
#
loop_
_entity.id
_entity.type
_entity.pdbx_description
1 polymer ?
#
loop_
_entity_poly.entity_id
_entity_poly.type
_entity_poly.pdbx_seq_one_letter_code
_entity_poly.pdbx_strand_id
1 'polypeptide(L)'
;MIGRWARLVGTTIDPRPLAATRLLVAFGALVWLRTIWHRFDTGFDPARMHVVWSGATDRLVDLPPAVPRTLWLVGALVLASGVAARAGAASLAVGVALWLAVDRQHYANGSYFLLLVSTLLAFADSGGAWTPWGPVRRRVEWWPAFLLAAQLSIVYAYAAVQKFRISSLQGHTVDWQL
;
A
#
# COMPACT_ATOMS: atom_id res chain seq x y z
N MET A 1 14.76 15.82 -25.78
CA MET A 1 13.96 14.78 -25.09
C MET A 1 13.06 15.33 -23.98
N ILE A 2 13.50 16.31 -23.19
CA ILE A 2 12.75 16.87 -22.03
C ILE A 2 11.34 17.37 -22.41
N GLY A 3 11.16 18.04 -23.56
CA GLY A 3 9.84 18.55 -23.99
C GLY A 3 8.81 17.50 -24.43
N ARG A 4 9.20 16.23 -24.63
CA ARG A 4 8.24 15.12 -24.84
C ARG A 4 7.76 14.55 -23.51
N TRP A 5 8.64 14.48 -22.52
CA TRP A 5 8.31 14.07 -21.16
C TRP A 5 7.34 15.03 -20.48
N ALA A 6 7.57 16.33 -20.57
CA ALA A 6 6.65 17.33 -20.02
C ALA A 6 5.23 17.20 -20.62
N ARG A 7 5.12 16.90 -21.91
CA ARG A 7 3.83 16.65 -22.57
C ARG A 7 3.13 15.40 -22.08
N LEU A 8 3.86 14.31 -21.83
CA LEU A 8 3.30 13.07 -21.28
C LEU A 8 2.81 13.27 -19.84
N VAL A 9 3.56 13.98 -19.00
CA VAL A 9 3.17 14.26 -17.60
C VAL A 9 1.87 15.06 -17.53
N GLY A 10 1.68 16.02 -18.45
CA GLY A 10 0.46 16.83 -18.55
C GLY A 10 -0.73 16.13 -19.22
N THR A 11 -0.59 14.88 -19.69
CA THR A 11 -1.74 14.15 -20.23
C THR A 11 -2.72 13.78 -19.13
N THR A 12 -4.01 13.85 -19.45
CA THR A 12 -5.08 13.55 -18.51
C THR A 12 -5.88 12.34 -18.96
N ILE A 13 -6.29 11.49 -18.02
CA ILE A 13 -7.09 10.29 -18.28
C ILE A 13 -8.45 10.33 -17.56
N ASP A 14 -9.31 9.36 -17.91
CA ASP A 14 -10.56 9.10 -17.21
C ASP A 14 -10.26 8.71 -15.73
N PRO A 15 -10.95 9.31 -14.74
CA PRO A 15 -10.75 9.00 -13.32
C PRO A 15 -11.29 7.62 -12.88
N ARG A 16 -12.15 6.95 -13.66
CA ARG A 16 -12.82 5.69 -13.27
C ARG A 16 -11.85 4.56 -12.90
N PRO A 17 -10.77 4.27 -13.64
CA PRO A 17 -9.83 3.21 -13.28
C PRO A 17 -9.17 3.47 -11.92
N LEU A 18 -8.81 4.73 -11.64
CA LEU A 18 -8.24 5.12 -10.35
C LEU A 18 -9.24 4.97 -9.20
N ALA A 19 -10.52 5.28 -9.42
CA ALA A 19 -11.57 5.03 -8.43
C ALA A 19 -11.74 3.52 -8.15
N ALA A 20 -11.66 2.66 -9.18
CA ALA A 20 -11.64 1.21 -9.00
C ALA A 20 -10.42 0.75 -8.20
N THR A 21 -9.23 1.21 -8.55
CA THR A 21 -8.00 0.91 -7.80
C THR A 21 -8.13 1.34 -6.35
N ARG A 22 -8.66 2.54 -6.08
CA ARG A 22 -8.91 3.07 -4.73
C ARG A 22 -9.79 2.13 -3.91
N LEU A 23 -10.91 1.69 -4.46
CA LEU A 23 -11.84 0.77 -3.78
C LEU A 23 -11.21 -0.60 -3.53
N LEU A 24 -10.51 -1.16 -4.52
CA LEU A 24 -9.81 -2.44 -4.38
C LEU A 24 -8.71 -2.36 -3.31
N VAL A 25 -7.95 -1.27 -3.27
CA VAL A 25 -6.90 -1.03 -2.27
C VAL A 25 -7.51 -0.87 -0.88
N ALA A 26 -8.59 -0.09 -0.73
CA ALA A 26 -9.26 0.07 0.55
C ALA A 26 -9.84 -1.26 1.05
N PHE A 27 -10.49 -2.02 0.19
CA PHE A 27 -11.02 -3.35 0.54
C PHE A 27 -9.90 -4.33 0.91
N GLY A 28 -8.85 -4.41 0.07
CA GLY A 28 -7.67 -5.24 0.34
C GLY A 28 -6.99 -4.86 1.66
N ALA A 29 -6.90 -3.56 1.96
CA ALA A 29 -6.36 -3.06 3.22
C ALA A 29 -7.18 -3.51 4.44
N LEU A 30 -8.53 -3.52 4.34
CA LEU A 30 -9.41 -3.96 5.43
C LEU A 30 -9.32 -5.48 5.65
N VAL A 31 -9.34 -6.26 4.56
CA VAL A 31 -9.18 -7.71 4.63
C VAL A 31 -7.81 -8.06 5.23
N TRP A 32 -6.75 -7.40 4.76
CA TRP A 32 -5.41 -7.63 5.27
C TRP A 32 -5.27 -7.25 6.74
N LEU A 33 -5.79 -6.07 7.14
CA LEU A 33 -5.81 -5.63 8.53
C LEU A 33 -6.53 -6.65 9.43
N ARG A 34 -7.65 -7.23 8.98
CA ARG A 34 -8.37 -8.26 9.72
C ARG A 34 -7.52 -9.52 9.92
N THR A 35 -6.75 -9.93 8.91
CA THR A 35 -5.83 -11.09 8.96
C THR A 35 -4.70 -10.88 9.96
N ILE A 36 -4.14 -9.66 10.02
CA ILE A 36 -3.00 -9.34 10.91
C ILE A 36 -3.43 -8.71 12.24
N TRP A 37 -4.74 -8.59 12.51
CA TRP A 37 -5.27 -7.80 13.64
C TRP A 37 -4.63 -8.16 14.99
N HIS A 38 -4.60 -9.45 15.32
CA HIS A 38 -4.06 -9.95 16.59
C HIS A 38 -2.53 -9.84 16.68
N ARG A 39 -1.84 -9.60 15.55
CA ARG A 39 -0.38 -9.49 15.52
C ARG A 39 0.12 -8.10 15.85
N PHE A 40 -0.74 -7.09 15.85
CA PHE A 40 -0.36 -5.73 16.27
C PHE A 40 0.14 -5.72 17.72
N ASP A 41 -0.55 -6.41 18.62
CA ASP A 41 -0.18 -6.41 20.04
C ASP A 41 1.18 -7.11 20.25
N THR A 42 1.44 -8.20 19.51
CA THR A 42 2.73 -8.89 19.55
C THR A 42 3.86 -8.18 18.82
N GLY A 43 3.53 -7.42 17.76
CA GLY A 43 4.52 -6.71 16.93
C GLY A 43 5.03 -5.43 17.59
N PHE A 44 4.18 -4.80 18.41
CA PHE A 44 4.52 -3.62 19.20
C PHE A 44 4.91 -3.96 20.65
N ASP A 45 5.12 -5.23 20.98
CA ASP A 45 5.69 -5.65 22.26
C ASP A 45 7.18 -5.24 22.31
N PRO A 46 7.60 -4.37 23.24
CA PRO A 46 8.99 -3.93 23.37
C PRO A 46 9.99 -5.08 23.48
N ALA A 47 9.61 -6.19 24.11
CA ALA A 47 10.48 -7.35 24.28
C ALA A 47 10.70 -8.13 22.97
N ARG A 48 9.85 -7.93 21.97
CA ARG A 48 9.87 -8.65 20.69
C ARG A 48 10.12 -7.75 19.49
N MET A 49 10.06 -6.43 19.66
CA MET A 49 10.26 -5.48 18.59
C MET A 49 11.67 -5.61 18.00
N HIS A 50 11.77 -5.67 16.67
CA HIS A 50 13.06 -5.69 15.98
C HIS A 50 13.12 -4.50 15.04
N VAL A 51 13.58 -3.37 15.55
CA VAL A 51 13.74 -2.15 14.76
C VAL A 51 15.20 -2.10 14.29
N VAL A 52 15.39 -2.11 12.97
CA VAL A 52 16.74 -2.06 12.36
C VAL A 52 17.40 -0.69 12.56
N TRP A 53 16.62 0.36 12.84
CA TRP A 53 17.09 1.73 13.00
C TRP A 53 17.09 2.19 14.47
N SER A 54 18.28 2.25 15.07
CA SER A 54 18.47 2.64 16.48
C SER A 54 17.77 3.96 16.85
N GLY A 55 17.87 5.01 16.02
CA GLY A 55 17.26 6.31 16.31
C GLY A 55 15.73 6.38 16.20
N ALA A 56 15.09 5.43 15.54
CA ALA A 56 13.63 5.34 15.45
C ALA A 56 13.04 4.43 16.54
N THR A 57 13.87 3.57 17.14
CA THR A 57 13.46 2.51 18.06
C THR A 57 12.77 3.11 19.28
N ASP A 58 13.38 4.09 19.95
CA ASP A 58 12.84 4.68 21.18
C ASP A 58 11.45 5.30 20.99
N ARG A 59 11.17 5.89 19.82
CA ARG A 59 9.86 6.49 19.53
C ARG A 59 8.81 5.48 19.11
N LEU A 60 9.23 4.34 18.56
CA LEU A 60 8.35 3.26 18.11
C LEU A 60 7.96 2.33 19.26
N VAL A 61 8.88 2.10 20.20
CA VAL A 61 8.67 1.21 21.36
C VAL A 61 7.51 1.68 22.25
N ASP A 62 7.38 2.99 22.47
CA ASP A 62 6.30 3.55 23.29
C ASP A 62 5.00 3.80 22.51
N LEU A 63 4.99 3.53 21.20
CA LEU A 63 3.82 3.80 20.36
C LEU A 63 2.73 2.76 20.63
N PRO A 64 1.52 3.17 21.11
CA PRO A 64 0.45 2.22 21.35
C PRO A 64 0.04 1.51 20.06
N PRO A 65 -0.15 0.18 20.04
CA PRO A 65 -0.55 -0.57 18.84
C PRO A 65 -1.86 -0.07 18.21
N ALA A 66 -2.70 0.62 19.00
CA ALA A 66 -3.93 1.26 18.55
C ALA A 66 -3.68 2.41 17.56
N VAL A 67 -2.54 3.11 17.61
CA VAL A 67 -2.25 4.25 16.72
C VAL A 67 -2.09 3.82 15.25
N PRO A 68 -1.15 2.93 14.88
CA PRO A 68 -1.04 2.49 13.48
C PRO A 68 -2.29 1.75 13.01
N ARG A 69 -2.97 1.03 13.91
CA ARG A 69 -4.23 0.33 13.63
C ARG A 69 -5.36 1.29 13.28
N THR A 70 -5.52 2.38 14.03
CA THR A 70 -6.54 3.40 13.76
C THR A 70 -6.22 4.17 12.49
N LEU A 71 -4.97 4.57 12.26
CA LEU A 71 -4.54 5.21 11.01
C LEU A 71 -4.82 4.34 9.78
N TRP A 72 -4.57 3.04 9.88
CA TRP A 72 -4.87 2.08 8.82
C TRP A 72 -6.38 1.96 8.60
N LEU A 73 -7.16 1.70 9.64
CA LEU A 73 -8.61 1.50 9.54
C LEU A 73 -9.32 2.75 9.02
N VAL A 74 -9.07 3.90 9.66
CA VAL A 74 -9.65 5.19 9.27
C VAL A 74 -9.17 5.57 7.86
N GLY A 75 -7.88 5.37 7.56
CA GLY A 75 -7.32 5.62 6.24
C GLY A 75 -8.03 4.82 5.16
N ALA A 76 -8.26 3.52 5.37
CA ALA A 76 -8.96 2.65 4.44
C ALA A 76 -10.44 3.06 4.26
N LEU A 77 -11.16 3.41 5.33
CA LEU A 77 -12.56 3.85 5.25
C LEU A 77 -12.70 5.19 4.52
N VAL A 78 -11.84 6.17 4.84
CA VAL A 78 -11.80 7.46 4.17
C VAL A 78 -11.43 7.28 2.69
N LEU A 79 -10.46 6.42 2.40
CA LEU A 79 -10.05 6.08 1.04
C LEU A 79 -11.21 5.46 0.25
N ALA A 80 -11.94 4.49 0.83
CA ALA A 80 -13.11 3.87 0.20
C ALA A 80 -14.19 4.90 -0.15
N SER A 81 -14.50 5.80 0.79
CA SER A 81 -15.52 6.85 0.60
C SER A 81 -15.20 7.82 -0.54
N GLY A 82 -13.91 8.03 -0.81
CA GLY A 82 -13.42 8.96 -1.83
C GLY A 82 -13.50 10.45 -1.47
N VAL A 83 -14.18 10.84 -0.38
CA VAL A 83 -14.39 12.25 0.03
C VAL A 83 -13.07 12.98 0.24
N ALA A 84 -12.13 12.32 0.91
CA ALA A 84 -10.79 12.82 1.15
C ALA A 84 -9.76 11.75 0.76
N ALA A 85 -9.88 11.21 -0.46
CA ALA A 85 -9.10 10.06 -0.93
C ALA A 85 -7.59 10.21 -0.68
N ARG A 86 -7.02 11.40 -0.91
CA ARG A 86 -5.60 11.68 -0.65
C ARG A 86 -5.23 11.57 0.84
N ALA A 87 -6.06 12.12 1.72
CA ALA A 87 -5.85 12.03 3.17
C ALA A 87 -6.04 10.59 3.66
N GLY A 88 -7.05 9.88 3.15
CA GLY A 88 -7.26 8.46 3.46
C GLY A 88 -6.08 7.59 3.01
N ALA A 89 -5.58 7.81 1.80
CA ALA A 89 -4.41 7.12 1.27
C ALA A 89 -3.14 7.42 2.07
N ALA A 90 -2.92 8.68 2.45
CA ALA A 90 -1.80 9.07 3.30
C ALA A 90 -1.88 8.46 4.71
N SER A 91 -3.05 8.52 5.34
CA SER A 91 -3.28 7.88 6.65
C SER A 91 -3.04 6.38 6.60
N LEU A 92 -3.54 5.71 5.56
CA LEU A 92 -3.30 4.29 5.32
C LEU A 92 -1.81 4.01 5.14
N ALA A 93 -1.12 4.78 4.28
CA ALA A 93 0.31 4.63 4.05
C ALA A 93 1.13 4.77 5.34
N VAL A 94 0.82 5.77 6.18
CA VAL A 94 1.49 5.95 7.49
C VAL A 94 1.22 4.75 8.42
N GLY A 95 -0.04 4.29 8.52
CA GLY A 95 -0.38 3.12 9.34
C GLY A 95 0.34 1.85 8.90
N VAL A 96 0.41 1.59 7.59
CA VAL A 96 1.13 0.44 7.02
C VAL A 96 2.65 0.59 7.22
N ALA A 97 3.20 1.80 7.06
CA ALA A 97 4.62 2.06 7.26
C ALA A 97 5.05 1.81 8.71
N LEU A 98 4.24 2.25 9.68
CA LEU A 98 4.47 1.99 11.10
C LEU A 98 4.42 0.50 11.41
N TRP A 99 3.47 -0.24 10.83
CA TRP A 99 3.44 -1.71 10.96
C TRP A 99 4.70 -2.37 10.36
N LEU A 100 5.10 -1.97 9.16
CA LEU A 100 6.30 -2.52 8.50
C LEU A 100 7.59 -2.20 9.26
N ALA A 101 7.65 -1.07 9.97
CA ALA A 101 8.82 -0.69 10.76
C ALA A 101 9.06 -1.63 11.95
N VAL A 102 8.01 -2.31 12.43
CA VAL A 102 8.09 -3.22 13.59
C VAL A 102 7.96 -4.69 13.20
N ASP A 103 7.40 -4.99 12.01
CA ASP A 103 7.28 -6.34 11.48
C ASP A 103 8.66 -6.90 11.09
N ARG A 104 8.98 -8.11 11.55
CA ARG A 104 10.29 -8.79 11.34
C ARG A 104 10.46 -9.33 9.91
N GLN A 105 10.00 -8.60 8.91
CA GLN A 105 9.93 -9.00 7.49
C GLN A 105 9.19 -10.32 7.21
N HIS A 106 8.47 -10.91 8.18
CA HIS A 106 7.82 -12.22 8.02
C HIS A 106 6.69 -12.18 6.97
N TYR A 107 6.06 -11.02 6.76
CA TYR A 107 4.96 -10.84 5.80
C TYR A 107 5.16 -9.63 4.89
N ALA A 108 6.41 -9.38 4.50
CA ALA A 108 6.83 -8.13 3.87
C ALA A 108 6.09 -7.81 2.57
N ASN A 109 5.75 -8.79 1.73
CA ASN A 109 5.33 -8.49 0.35
C ASN A 109 3.96 -7.80 0.26
N GLY A 110 2.96 -8.28 1.01
CA GLY A 110 1.60 -7.73 0.95
C GLY A 110 1.51 -6.33 1.54
N SER A 111 2.04 -6.14 2.74
CA SER A 111 2.08 -4.83 3.40
C SER A 111 2.97 -3.84 2.65
N TYR A 112 4.12 -4.26 2.10
CA TYR A 112 4.98 -3.39 1.28
C TYR A 112 4.28 -2.93 0.00
N PHE A 113 3.62 -3.85 -0.72
CA PHE A 113 2.84 -3.49 -1.90
C PHE A 113 1.71 -2.51 -1.55
N LEU A 114 1.00 -2.77 -0.45
CA LEU A 114 -0.06 -1.89 0.04
C LEU A 114 0.47 -0.49 0.41
N LEU A 115 1.61 -0.40 1.09
CA LEU A 115 2.28 0.86 1.41
C LEU A 115 2.60 1.66 0.13
N LEU A 116 3.17 0.99 -0.86
CA LEU A 116 3.61 1.66 -2.08
C LEU A 116 2.41 2.15 -2.91
N VAL A 117 1.39 1.31 -3.08
CA VAL A 117 0.17 1.69 -3.81
C VAL A 117 -0.59 2.81 -3.08
N SER A 118 -0.72 2.73 -1.75
CA SER A 118 -1.37 3.80 -0.97
C SER A 118 -0.58 5.11 -1.03
N THR A 119 0.75 5.06 -0.99
CA THR A 119 1.60 6.24 -1.18
C THR A 119 1.37 6.88 -2.56
N LEU A 120 1.36 6.09 -3.63
CA LEU A 120 1.07 6.60 -4.97
C LEU A 120 -0.34 7.17 -5.08
N LEU A 121 -1.34 6.55 -4.44
CA LEU A 121 -2.71 7.07 -4.38
C LEU A 121 -2.83 8.37 -3.56
N ALA A 122 -1.96 8.60 -2.57
CA ALA A 122 -1.94 9.87 -1.84
C ALA A 122 -1.44 11.04 -2.70
N PHE A 123 -0.52 10.73 -3.63
CA PHE A 123 -0.06 11.68 -4.64
C PHE A 123 -1.02 11.81 -5.83
N ALA A 124 -1.78 10.77 -6.15
CA ALA A 124 -2.80 10.80 -7.19
C ALA A 124 -4.07 11.54 -6.72
N ASP A 125 -4.57 12.48 -7.52
CA ASP A 125 -5.87 13.14 -7.25
C ASP A 125 -7.04 12.20 -7.59
N SER A 126 -7.24 11.17 -6.77
CA SER A 126 -8.20 10.06 -6.99
C SER A 126 -9.60 10.31 -6.39
N GLY A 127 -9.87 11.50 -5.83
CA GLY A 127 -11.09 11.80 -5.08
C GLY A 127 -12.33 12.15 -5.93
N GLY A 128 -12.15 12.46 -7.22
CA GLY A 128 -13.23 13.02 -8.04
C GLY A 128 -14.30 12.04 -8.55
N ALA A 129 -13.94 10.77 -8.79
CA ALA A 129 -14.85 9.79 -9.39
C ALA A 129 -15.44 8.82 -8.37
N TRP A 130 -16.68 8.38 -8.67
CA TRP A 130 -17.50 7.48 -7.85
C TRP A 130 -17.64 7.94 -6.40
N THR A 131 -17.79 9.24 -6.20
CA THR A 131 -18.19 9.83 -4.92
C THR A 131 -19.61 10.37 -5.05
N PRO A 132 -20.45 10.26 -4.00
CA PRO A 132 -21.84 10.71 -4.06
C PRO A 132 -21.99 12.23 -4.25
N TRP A 133 -20.91 13.00 -4.02
CA TRP A 133 -20.91 14.47 -4.11
C TRP A 133 -19.90 15.04 -5.13
N GLY A 134 -19.19 14.18 -5.87
CA GLY A 134 -18.10 14.62 -6.75
C GLY A 134 -18.56 15.03 -8.16
N PRO A 135 -17.96 16.07 -8.76
CA PRO A 135 -18.22 16.40 -10.14
C PRO A 135 -17.72 15.28 -11.06
N VAL A 136 -18.64 14.69 -11.84
CA VAL A 136 -18.43 13.54 -12.74
C VAL A 136 -17.30 13.71 -13.77
N ARG A 137 -16.74 14.93 -13.93
CA ARG A 137 -15.88 15.31 -15.07
C ARG A 137 -14.45 15.77 -14.73
N ARG A 138 -13.97 15.64 -13.50
CA ARG A 138 -12.59 16.03 -13.19
C ARG A 138 -11.61 15.00 -13.79
N ARG A 139 -10.91 15.40 -14.85
CA ARG A 139 -9.84 14.58 -15.43
C ARG A 139 -8.63 14.56 -14.48
N VAL A 140 -7.92 13.44 -14.46
CA VAL A 140 -6.77 13.23 -13.56
C VAL A 140 -5.50 13.11 -14.39
N GLU A 141 -4.39 13.61 -13.86
CA GLU A 141 -3.07 13.48 -14.47
C GLU A 141 -2.71 12.00 -14.69
N TRP A 142 -2.05 11.70 -15.81
CA TRP A 142 -1.74 10.33 -16.22
C TRP A 142 -0.58 9.71 -15.42
N TRP A 143 0.39 10.52 -15.00
CA TRP A 143 1.64 10.01 -14.41
C TRP A 143 1.45 9.14 -13.15
N PRO A 144 0.50 9.39 -12.22
CA PRO A 144 0.32 8.51 -11.06
C PRO A 144 -0.24 7.14 -11.47
N ALA A 145 -1.15 7.12 -12.46
CA ALA A 145 -1.68 5.87 -13.00
C ALA A 145 -0.61 5.07 -13.73
N PHE A 146 0.29 5.76 -14.45
CA PHE A 146 1.46 5.13 -15.05
C PHE A 146 2.38 4.50 -13.99
N LEU A 147 2.70 5.23 -12.91
CA LEU A 147 3.55 4.69 -11.84
C LEU A 147 2.91 3.48 -11.14
N LEU A 148 1.59 3.52 -10.90
CA LEU A 148 0.85 2.39 -10.36
C LEU A 148 0.93 1.17 -11.29
N ALA A 149 0.69 1.37 -12.59
CA ALA A 149 0.78 0.32 -13.59
C ALA A 149 2.20 -0.26 -13.67
N ALA A 150 3.22 0.60 -13.71
CA ALA A 150 4.63 0.20 -13.73
C ALA A 150 4.99 -0.62 -12.49
N GLN A 151 4.56 -0.20 -11.31
CA GLN A 151 4.82 -0.96 -10.08
C GLN A 151 4.17 -2.35 -10.11
N LEU A 152 2.90 -2.42 -10.51
CA LEU A 152 2.19 -3.69 -10.68
C LEU A 152 2.92 -4.59 -11.68
N SER A 153 3.34 -4.05 -12.82
CA SER A 153 4.10 -4.78 -13.82
C SER A 153 5.42 -5.32 -13.28
N ILE A 154 6.17 -4.53 -12.50
CA ILE A 154 7.41 -4.97 -11.85
C ILE A 154 7.14 -6.13 -10.88
N VAL A 155 6.09 -6.02 -10.04
CA VAL A 155 5.72 -7.08 -9.08
C VAL A 155 5.33 -8.37 -9.81
N TYR A 156 4.52 -8.28 -10.86
CA TYR A 156 4.13 -9.46 -11.65
C TYR A 156 5.28 -10.04 -12.45
N ALA A 157 6.15 -9.21 -13.03
CA ALA A 157 7.35 -9.68 -13.72
C ALA A 157 8.29 -10.41 -12.75
N TYR A 158 8.51 -9.85 -11.57
CA TYR A 158 9.29 -10.52 -10.52
C TYR A 158 8.66 -11.84 -10.10
N ALA A 159 7.34 -11.87 -9.86
CA ALA A 159 6.63 -13.10 -9.53
C ALA A 159 6.72 -14.16 -10.65
N ALA A 160 6.67 -13.75 -11.92
CA ALA A 160 6.85 -14.63 -13.06
C ALA A 160 8.28 -15.21 -13.11
N VAL A 161 9.31 -14.36 -12.95
CA VAL A 161 10.72 -14.80 -12.90
C VAL A 161 10.96 -15.77 -11.74
N GLN A 162 10.35 -15.52 -10.58
CA GLN A 162 10.45 -16.41 -9.41
C GLN A 162 9.88 -17.81 -9.68
N LYS A 163 8.90 -17.95 -10.58
CA LYS A 163 8.37 -19.26 -10.98
C LYS A 163 9.35 -20.07 -11.82
N PHE A 164 10.32 -19.44 -12.48
CA PHE A 164 11.34 -20.12 -13.30
C PHE A 164 12.57 -20.58 -12.51
N ARG A 165 12.56 -20.53 -11.17
CA ARG A 165 13.68 -21.04 -10.38
C ARG A 165 13.84 -22.55 -10.56
N ILE A 166 15.06 -22.99 -10.88
CA ILE A 166 15.43 -24.40 -11.09
C ILE A 166 15.05 -25.26 -9.88
N SER A 167 15.14 -24.71 -8.65
CA SER A 167 14.70 -25.39 -7.43
C SER A 167 13.23 -25.81 -7.46
N SER A 168 12.36 -25.06 -8.13
CA SER A 168 10.93 -25.36 -8.30
C SER A 168 10.69 -26.45 -9.35
N LEU A 169 11.64 -26.64 -10.28
CA LEU A 169 11.60 -27.67 -11.32
C LEU A 169 12.16 -29.01 -10.83
N GLN A 170 12.96 -29.00 -9.75
CA GLN A 170 13.57 -30.20 -9.15
C GLN A 170 12.58 -31.03 -8.31
N GLY A 171 11.33 -30.58 -8.13
CA GLY A 171 10.30 -31.36 -7.44
C GLY A 171 10.52 -31.52 -5.93
N HIS A 172 11.46 -30.79 -5.34
CA HIS A 172 11.61 -30.74 -3.89
C HIS A 172 10.35 -30.12 -3.29
N THR A 173 9.61 -30.92 -2.52
CA THR A 173 8.48 -30.44 -1.72
C THR A 173 9.02 -29.46 -0.69
N VAL A 174 8.40 -28.29 -0.58
CA VAL A 174 8.67 -27.34 0.49
C VAL A 174 8.36 -28.05 1.81
N ASP A 175 9.37 -28.40 2.59
CA ASP A 175 9.19 -28.88 3.96
C ASP A 175 8.71 -27.69 4.79
N TRP A 176 7.41 -27.69 5.13
CA TRP A 176 6.77 -26.65 5.95
C TRP A 176 7.12 -26.77 7.44
N GLN A 177 8.23 -27.41 7.79
CA GLN A 177 8.72 -27.52 9.17
C GLN A 177 9.57 -26.30 9.52
N LEU A 178 8.91 -25.15 9.70
CA LEU A 178 9.46 -23.97 10.37
C LEU A 178 8.43 -23.43 11.36
#